data_AF-A0A961Z916-F1
#
_entry.id   AF-A0A961Z916-F1
#
_cell.length_a   1.000
_cell.length_b   1.000
_cell.length_c   1.000
_cell.angle_alpha   90.00
_cell.angle_beta   90.00
_cell.angle_gamma   90.00
#
_symmetry.space_group_name_H-M   'P 1'
#
loop_
_entity.id
_entity.type
_entity.pdbx_description
1 polymer ?
#
loop_
_entity_poly.entity_id
_entity_poly.type
_entity_poly.pdbx_seq_one_letter_code
_entity_poly.pdbx_strand_id
1 'polypeptide(L)'
;PGVAAEERGQAEAIARSTDCCLKLGVPIVSVIIGEGGSGGAVAIATANSILMLEHAIYSVISPEGAASIIWRDSNKREEAATAMKITAQDLIGLSVIDQIVSEPVGGAHRDHRRITKTVGDAVAKALTRLVAMDGEGLRRHRHDRFLKIGRNLST
;
A
#
# COMPACT_ATOMS: atom_id res chain seq x y z
N PRO A 1 3.36 10.66 15.08
CA PRO A 1 3.84 10.03 16.33
C PRO A 1 3.61 10.97 17.53
N GLY A 2 3.09 10.46 18.65
CA GLY A 2 2.83 11.30 19.83
C GLY A 2 2.69 10.46 21.11
N VAL A 3 3.03 11.06 22.26
CA VAL A 3 3.06 10.40 23.58
C VAL A 3 1.75 9.68 23.90
N ALA A 4 0.63 10.38 23.71
CA ALA A 4 -0.69 9.82 23.98
C ALA A 4 -1.04 8.62 23.07
N ALA A 5 -0.45 8.52 21.88
CA ALA A 5 -0.62 7.37 20.99
C ALA A 5 0.19 6.15 21.46
N GLU A 6 1.39 6.37 22.01
CA GLU A 6 2.20 5.32 22.64
C GLU A 6 1.54 4.80 23.92
N GLU A 7 1.04 5.67 24.78
CA GLU A 7 0.33 5.31 26.02
C GLU A 7 -0.91 4.45 25.75
N ARG A 8 -1.53 4.62 24.57
CA ARG A 8 -2.68 3.83 24.11
C ARG A 8 -2.30 2.63 23.24
N GLY A 9 -1.00 2.33 23.11
CA GLY A 9 -0.52 1.14 22.41
C GLY A 9 -0.70 1.20 20.89
N GLN A 10 -0.31 2.30 20.23
CA GLN A 10 -0.42 2.42 18.77
C GLN A 10 0.20 1.24 17.99
N ALA A 11 1.31 0.67 18.49
CA ALA A 11 1.94 -0.50 17.89
C ALA A 11 1.05 -1.75 18.00
N GLU A 12 0.40 -1.97 19.15
CA GLU A 12 -0.55 -3.06 19.36
C GLU A 12 -1.78 -2.88 18.45
N ALA A 13 -2.29 -1.65 18.32
CA ALA A 13 -3.42 -1.37 17.44
C ALA A 13 -3.10 -1.70 15.97
N ILE A 14 -1.90 -1.34 15.48
CA ILE A 14 -1.43 -1.69 14.13
C ILE A 14 -1.30 -3.20 13.97
N ALA A 15 -0.68 -3.88 14.93
CA ALA A 15 -0.49 -5.33 14.90
C ALA A 15 -1.83 -6.08 14.90
N ARG A 16 -2.77 -5.66 15.76
CA ARG A 16 -4.12 -6.26 15.87
C ARG A 16 -4.95 -6.02 14.60
N SER A 17 -4.86 -4.84 14.00
CA SER A 17 -5.51 -4.56 12.71
C SER A 17 -4.97 -5.46 11.61
N THR A 18 -3.64 -5.59 11.54
CA THR A 18 -2.96 -6.45 10.56
C THR A 18 -3.37 -7.92 10.74
N ASP A 19 -3.32 -8.45 11.97
CA ASP A 19 -3.73 -9.81 12.29
C ASP A 19 -5.21 -10.09 11.97
N CYS A 20 -6.09 -9.13 12.28
CA CYS A 20 -7.50 -9.20 11.91
C CYS A 20 -7.67 -9.30 10.38
N CYS A 21 -7.03 -8.41 9.63
CA CYS A 21 -7.06 -8.42 8.17
C CYS A 21 -6.56 -9.74 7.57
N LEU A 22 -5.51 -10.35 8.16
CA LEU A 22 -5.01 -11.67 7.73
C LEU A 22 -6.02 -12.80 7.92
N LYS A 23 -6.84 -12.73 8.97
CA LYS A 23 -7.81 -13.77 9.34
C LYS A 23 -9.18 -13.62 8.67
N LEU A 24 -9.49 -12.46 8.10
CA LEU A 24 -10.79 -12.21 7.46
C LEU A 24 -11.04 -13.17 6.29
N GLY A 25 -12.18 -13.86 6.33
CA GLY A 25 -12.67 -14.77 5.29
C GLY A 25 -13.50 -14.09 4.20
N VAL A 26 -13.37 -12.76 4.06
CA VAL A 26 -14.04 -11.96 3.02
C VAL A 26 -13.00 -11.27 2.14
N PRO A 27 -13.37 -10.90 0.89
CA PRO A 27 -12.49 -10.13 0.03
C PRO A 27 -12.13 -8.79 0.67
N ILE A 28 -10.83 -8.44 0.65
CA ILE A 28 -10.36 -7.10 1.00
C ILE A 28 -9.60 -6.53 -0.20
N VAL A 29 -10.00 -5.33 -0.62
CA VAL A 29 -9.30 -4.54 -1.63
C VAL A 29 -8.93 -3.21 -0.99
N SER A 30 -7.64 -2.87 -1.01
CA SER A 30 -7.13 -1.60 -0.49
C SER A 30 -6.66 -0.73 -1.65
N VAL A 31 -6.86 0.58 -1.55
CA VAL A 31 -6.43 1.55 -2.57
C VAL A 31 -5.58 2.62 -1.90
N ILE A 32 -4.32 2.76 -2.34
CA ILE A 32 -3.46 3.86 -1.91
C ILE A 32 -3.75 5.06 -2.83
N ILE A 33 -4.41 6.08 -2.28
CA ILE A 33 -4.91 7.25 -3.04
C ILE A 33 -4.05 8.51 -2.88
N GLY A 34 -2.98 8.44 -2.11
CA GLY A 34 -2.11 9.56 -1.77
C GLY A 34 -0.84 9.03 -1.12
N GLU A 35 -0.59 9.39 0.15
CA GLU A 35 0.57 8.92 0.88
C GLU A 35 0.25 7.69 1.75
N GLY A 36 0.84 6.55 1.39
CA GLY A 36 0.88 5.34 2.20
C GLY A 36 2.09 5.37 3.13
N GLY A 37 1.89 5.79 4.38
CA GLY A 37 2.99 5.88 5.36
C GLY A 37 3.11 4.65 6.27
N SER A 38 4.19 3.89 6.12
CA SER A 38 4.72 2.91 7.08
C SER A 38 3.67 1.94 7.66
N GLY A 39 3.82 1.56 8.92
CA GLY A 39 2.92 0.65 9.64
C GLY A 39 1.47 1.12 9.69
N GLY A 40 1.22 2.44 9.69
CA GLY A 40 -0.14 2.99 9.66
C GLY A 40 -0.90 2.63 8.38
N ALA A 41 -0.23 2.70 7.23
CA ALA A 41 -0.81 2.25 5.97
C ALA A 41 -0.91 0.71 5.89
N VAL A 42 0.12 -0.02 6.35
CA VAL A 42 0.12 -1.50 6.35
C VAL A 42 -1.05 -2.09 7.15
N ALA A 43 -1.41 -1.44 8.27
CA ALA A 43 -2.51 -1.87 9.14
C ALA A 43 -3.83 -2.09 8.40
N ILE A 44 -4.07 -1.36 7.30
CA ILE A 44 -5.28 -1.44 6.47
C ILE A 44 -5.00 -1.80 5.00
N ALA A 45 -3.73 -1.96 4.63
CA ALA A 45 -3.32 -2.44 3.31
C ALA A 45 -3.04 -3.96 3.31
N THR A 46 -3.32 -4.66 4.41
CA THR A 46 -3.22 -6.12 4.49
C THR A 46 -4.41 -6.78 3.78
N ALA A 47 -4.38 -6.73 2.44
CA ALA A 47 -5.52 -7.02 1.57
C ALA A 47 -5.24 -8.17 0.58
N ASN A 48 -6.31 -8.70 -0.03
CA ASN A 48 -6.18 -9.66 -1.12
C ASN A 48 -5.63 -8.98 -2.38
N SER A 49 -6.03 -7.72 -2.60
CA SER A 49 -5.53 -6.90 -3.70
C SER A 49 -5.26 -5.49 -3.20
N ILE A 50 -4.08 -4.97 -3.53
CA ILE A 50 -3.66 -3.59 -3.25
C ILE A 50 -3.56 -2.87 -4.59
N LEU A 51 -4.41 -1.86 -4.76
CA LEU A 51 -4.39 -0.93 -5.88
C LEU A 51 -3.68 0.35 -5.44
N MET A 52 -3.08 1.07 -6.38
CA MET A 52 -2.38 2.31 -6.08
C MET A 52 -2.59 3.30 -7.21
N LEU A 53 -2.90 4.56 -6.87
CA LEU A 53 -2.93 5.62 -7.87
C LEU A 53 -1.53 5.86 -8.43
N GLU A 54 -1.48 6.27 -9.69
CA GLU A 54 -0.23 6.44 -10.45
C GLU A 54 0.80 7.34 -9.78
N HIS A 55 0.37 8.41 -9.12
CA HIS A 55 1.23 9.39 -8.43
C HIS A 55 1.17 9.28 -6.90
N ALA A 56 0.50 8.24 -6.36
CA ALA A 56 0.57 7.94 -4.95
C ALA A 56 1.99 7.45 -4.57
N ILE A 57 2.30 7.49 -3.27
CA ILE A 57 3.53 6.90 -2.72
C ILE A 57 3.19 5.88 -1.65
N TYR A 58 4.02 4.87 -1.48
CA TYR A 58 3.91 3.94 -0.36
C TYR A 58 5.30 3.57 0.14
N SER A 59 5.62 3.92 1.39
CA SER A 59 6.97 3.82 1.92
C SER A 59 7.02 3.34 3.37
N VAL A 60 8.15 2.76 3.78
CA VAL A 60 8.38 2.32 5.17
C VAL A 60 8.70 3.49 6.11
N ILE A 61 9.21 4.60 5.56
CA ILE A 61 9.56 5.84 6.25
C ILE A 61 9.37 7.01 5.28
N SER A 62 9.18 8.24 5.76
CA SER A 62 9.18 9.39 4.87
C SER A 62 10.56 9.58 4.21
N PRO A 63 10.63 10.10 2.97
CA PRO A 63 11.90 10.41 2.32
C PRO A 63 12.78 11.34 3.15
N GLU A 64 12.20 12.35 3.80
CA GLU A 64 12.91 13.25 4.72
C GLU A 64 13.52 12.50 5.91
N GLY A 65 12.76 11.54 6.46
CA GLY A 65 13.21 10.70 7.57
C GLY A 65 14.39 9.82 7.16
N ALA A 66 14.29 9.12 6.03
CA ALA A 66 15.38 8.32 5.48
C ALA A 66 16.63 9.18 5.18
N ALA A 67 16.44 10.35 4.58
CA ALA A 67 17.53 11.28 4.25
C ALA A 67 18.31 11.72 5.50
N SER A 68 17.58 12.07 6.57
CA SER A 68 18.16 12.48 7.85
C SER A 68 18.94 11.36 8.56
N ILE A 69 18.60 10.09 8.33
CA ILE A 69 19.26 8.94 8.96
C ILE A 69 20.49 8.52 8.15
N ILE A 70 20.32 8.32 6.83
CA ILE A 70 21.35 7.75 5.97
C ILE A 70 22.43 8.79 5.64
N TRP A 71 22.02 10.01 5.29
CA TRP A 71 22.95 11.08 4.87
C TRP A 71 23.14 12.17 5.91
N ARG A 72 22.40 12.13 7.04
CA ARG A 72 22.39 13.20 8.06
C ARG A 72 21.99 14.57 7.50
N ASP A 73 21.22 14.57 6.41
CA ASP A 73 20.75 15.77 5.72
C ASP A 73 19.36 15.52 5.14
N SER A 74 18.35 16.20 5.69
CA SER A 74 16.96 16.08 5.23
C SER A 74 16.72 16.64 3.83
N ASN A 75 17.63 17.50 3.32
CA ASN A 75 17.51 18.05 1.97
C ASN A 75 17.75 17.00 0.88
N LYS A 76 18.36 15.86 1.22
CA LYS A 76 18.56 14.72 0.32
C LYS A 76 17.32 13.83 0.15
N ARG A 77 16.13 14.36 0.43
CA ARG A 77 14.84 13.65 0.31
C ARG A 77 14.57 13.09 -1.09
N GLU A 78 15.00 13.76 -2.16
CA GLU A 78 14.81 13.27 -3.54
C GLU A 78 15.68 12.05 -3.84
N GLU A 79 16.94 12.08 -3.37
CA GLU A 79 17.87 10.94 -3.46
C GLU A 79 17.34 9.76 -2.65
N ALA A 80 16.84 10.03 -1.43
CA ALA A 80 16.22 9.01 -0.57
C ALA A 80 14.96 8.40 -1.20
N ALA A 81 14.03 9.21 -1.72
CA ALA A 81 12.81 8.74 -2.36
C ALA A 81 13.11 7.81 -3.55
N THR A 82 14.08 8.20 -4.38
CA THR A 82 14.53 7.42 -5.54
C THR A 82 15.15 6.08 -5.11
N ALA A 83 16.05 6.12 -4.13
CA ALA A 83 16.71 4.91 -3.62
C ALA A 83 15.71 3.94 -2.96
N MET A 84 14.69 4.47 -2.29
CA MET A 84 13.67 3.69 -1.60
C MET A 84 12.61 3.07 -2.51
N LYS A 85 12.51 3.48 -3.79
CA LYS A 85 11.59 2.88 -4.76
C LYS A 85 10.11 2.91 -4.30
N ILE A 86 9.62 4.10 -3.96
CA ILE A 86 8.33 4.31 -3.28
C ILE A 86 7.14 4.56 -4.23
N THR A 87 7.38 4.62 -5.54
CA THR A 87 6.37 4.96 -6.55
C THR A 87 5.49 3.74 -6.91
N ALA A 88 4.31 3.98 -7.48
CA ALA A 88 3.46 2.88 -7.94
C ALA A 88 4.17 1.97 -8.96
N GLN A 89 5.00 2.56 -9.82
CA GLN A 89 5.75 1.88 -10.88
C GLN A 89 6.88 1.01 -10.31
N ASP A 90 7.52 1.46 -9.24
CA ASP A 90 8.48 0.64 -8.52
C ASP A 90 7.80 -0.54 -7.83
N LEU A 91 6.73 -0.24 -7.09
CA LEU A 91 6.10 -1.19 -6.18
C LEU A 91 5.33 -2.29 -6.91
N ILE A 92 4.84 -2.05 -8.14
CA ILE A 92 4.30 -3.11 -8.98
C ILE A 92 5.41 -4.09 -9.39
N GLY A 93 6.61 -3.58 -9.72
CA GLY A 93 7.77 -4.40 -10.06
C GLY A 93 8.30 -5.22 -8.88
N LEU A 94 8.20 -4.68 -7.66
CA LEU A 94 8.54 -5.38 -6.42
C LEU A 94 7.44 -6.33 -5.92
N SER A 95 6.31 -6.44 -6.65
CA SER A 95 5.12 -7.21 -6.25
C SER A 95 4.50 -6.77 -4.91
N VAL A 96 4.71 -5.51 -4.52
CA VAL A 96 4.13 -4.91 -3.30
C VAL A 96 2.69 -4.47 -3.54
N ILE A 97 2.35 -4.03 -4.76
CA ILE A 97 0.98 -3.74 -5.21
C ILE A 97 0.61 -4.66 -6.37
N ASP A 98 -0.68 -4.70 -6.70
CA ASP A 98 -1.22 -5.62 -7.72
C ASP A 98 -1.69 -4.90 -9.00
N GLN A 99 -1.97 -3.60 -8.91
CA GLN A 99 -2.40 -2.80 -10.06
C GLN A 99 -2.18 -1.31 -9.82
N ILE A 100 -1.69 -0.63 -10.85
CA ILE A 100 -1.65 0.83 -10.93
C ILE A 100 -2.97 1.33 -11.53
N VAL A 101 -3.56 2.36 -10.92
CA VAL A 101 -4.73 3.08 -11.42
C VAL A 101 -4.27 4.41 -12.00
N SER A 102 -4.31 4.52 -13.33
CA SER A 102 -3.87 5.73 -14.04
C SER A 102 -4.70 6.95 -13.66
N GLU A 103 -4.02 8.07 -13.52
CA GLU A 103 -4.64 9.34 -13.18
C GLU A 103 -4.94 10.18 -14.45
N PRO A 104 -5.86 11.15 -14.37
CA PRO A 104 -6.01 12.15 -15.42
C PRO A 104 -4.70 12.90 -15.69
N VAL A 105 -4.54 13.45 -16.89
CA VAL A 105 -3.40 14.31 -17.22
C VAL A 105 -3.33 15.46 -16.20
N GLY A 106 -2.18 15.58 -15.55
CA GLY A 106 -1.93 16.56 -14.48
C GLY A 106 -2.38 16.12 -13.08
N GLY A 107 -2.81 14.87 -12.88
CA GLY A 107 -3.09 14.26 -11.58
C GLY A 107 -4.57 14.11 -11.23
N ALA A 108 -4.87 13.29 -10.22
CA ALA A 108 -6.22 12.93 -9.77
C ALA A 108 -7.11 14.15 -9.45
N HIS A 109 -6.50 15.20 -8.91
CA HIS A 109 -7.19 16.45 -8.54
C HIS A 109 -7.73 17.24 -9.75
N ARG A 110 -7.26 16.95 -10.97
CA ARG A 110 -7.70 17.64 -12.19
C ARG A 110 -9.09 17.20 -12.65
N ASP A 111 -9.47 15.95 -12.37
CA ASP A 111 -10.78 15.41 -12.72
C ASP A 111 -11.22 14.33 -11.72
N HIS A 112 -11.79 14.82 -10.61
CA HIS A 112 -12.29 13.97 -9.53
C HIS A 112 -13.33 12.95 -10.01
N ARG A 113 -14.22 13.33 -10.94
CA ARG A 113 -15.25 12.40 -11.44
C ARG A 113 -14.63 11.25 -12.21
N ARG A 114 -13.67 11.55 -13.08
CA ARG A 114 -12.96 10.53 -13.85
C ARG A 114 -12.16 9.61 -12.93
N ILE A 115 -11.38 10.14 -11.98
CA ILE A 115 -10.57 9.28 -11.11
C ILE A 115 -11.44 8.42 -10.19
N THR A 116 -12.55 8.95 -9.63
CA THR A 116 -13.50 8.15 -8.84
C THR A 116 -14.07 7.00 -9.66
N LYS A 117 -14.46 7.25 -10.92
CA LYS A 117 -14.94 6.19 -11.81
C LYS A 117 -13.86 5.14 -12.07
N THR A 118 -12.64 5.56 -12.43
CA THR A 118 -11.53 4.64 -12.72
C THR A 118 -11.18 3.76 -11.50
N VAL A 119 -11.13 4.35 -10.30
CA VAL A 119 -10.90 3.60 -9.05
C VAL A 119 -12.05 2.63 -8.79
N GLY A 120 -13.30 3.07 -8.95
CA GLY A 120 -14.48 2.21 -8.78
C GLY A 120 -14.47 1.01 -9.71
N ASP A 121 -14.16 1.22 -10.99
CA ASP A 121 -14.05 0.16 -11.99
C ASP A 121 -12.93 -0.84 -11.63
N ALA A 122 -11.79 -0.35 -11.14
CA ALA A 122 -10.67 -1.19 -10.71
C ALA A 122 -11.00 -2.02 -9.46
N VAL A 123 -11.66 -1.41 -8.47
CA VAL A 123 -12.13 -2.10 -7.26
C VAL A 123 -13.16 -3.16 -7.61
N ALA A 124 -14.14 -2.84 -8.46
CA ALA A 124 -15.16 -3.79 -8.91
C ALA A 124 -14.51 -5.00 -9.60
N LYS A 125 -13.57 -4.76 -10.52
CA LYS A 125 -12.82 -5.84 -11.20
C LYS A 125 -12.01 -6.69 -10.22
N ALA A 126 -11.38 -6.08 -9.21
CA ALA A 126 -10.67 -6.83 -8.18
C ALA A 126 -11.63 -7.70 -7.35
N LEU A 127 -12.75 -7.13 -6.90
CA LEU A 127 -13.77 -7.86 -6.15
C LEU A 127 -14.37 -9.02 -6.95
N THR A 128 -14.73 -8.83 -8.23
CA THR A 128 -15.26 -9.90 -9.09
C THR A 128 -14.35 -11.12 -9.14
N ARG A 129 -13.02 -10.93 -9.14
CA ARG A 129 -12.06 -12.04 -9.12
C ARG A 129 -12.02 -12.75 -7.76
N LEU A 130 -12.19 -12.01 -6.67
CA LEU A 130 -12.05 -12.50 -5.31
C LEU A 130 -13.31 -13.18 -4.78
N VAL A 131 -14.50 -12.71 -5.16
CA VAL A 131 -15.78 -13.29 -4.70
C VAL A 131 -16.01 -14.72 -5.18
N ALA A 132 -15.26 -15.18 -6.17
CA ALA A 132 -15.27 -16.57 -6.62
C ALA A 132 -14.55 -17.53 -5.65
N MET A 133 -13.78 -17.01 -4.69
CA MET A 133 -13.07 -17.79 -3.69
C MET A 133 -13.88 -17.91 -2.40
N ASP A 134 -13.81 -19.06 -1.75
CA ASP A 134 -14.35 -19.24 -0.41
C ASP A 134 -13.46 -18.57 0.66
N GLY A 135 -13.94 -18.53 1.91
CA GLY A 135 -13.21 -17.84 2.99
C GLY A 135 -11.82 -18.40 3.27
N GLU A 136 -11.64 -19.73 3.15
CA GLU A 136 -10.34 -20.41 3.22
C GLU A 136 -9.41 -19.96 2.08
N GLY A 137 -9.92 -19.99 0.84
CA GLY A 137 -9.20 -19.55 -0.35
C GLY A 137 -8.79 -18.09 -0.28
N LEU A 138 -9.66 -17.22 0.24
CA LEU A 138 -9.36 -15.80 0.44
C LEU A 138 -8.24 -15.58 1.45
N ARG A 139 -8.23 -16.29 2.58
CA ARG A 139 -7.14 -16.23 3.56
C ARG A 139 -5.82 -16.71 2.96
N ARG A 140 -5.84 -17.86 2.27
CA ARG A 140 -4.65 -18.44 1.63
C ARG A 140 -4.10 -17.51 0.55
N HIS A 141 -4.95 -16.97 -0.30
CA HIS A 141 -4.58 -16.00 -1.33
C HIS A 141 -3.86 -14.79 -0.72
N ARG A 142 -4.43 -14.21 0.35
CA ARG A 142 -3.85 -13.06 1.05
C ARG A 142 -2.48 -13.41 1.62
N HIS A 143 -2.37 -14.54 2.31
CA HIS A 143 -1.12 -15.02 2.88
C HIS A 143 -0.03 -15.24 1.81
N ASP A 144 -0.35 -15.96 0.74
CA ASP A 144 0.58 -16.27 -0.33
C ASP A 144 1.06 -15.02 -1.07
N ARG A 145 0.18 -14.03 -1.25
CA ARG A 145 0.53 -12.72 -1.80
C ARG A 145 1.64 -12.06 -0.98
N PHE A 146 1.49 -11.97 0.34
CA PHE A 146 2.51 -11.35 1.21
C PHE A 146 3.81 -12.16 1.24
N LEU A 147 3.73 -13.50 1.19
CA LEU A 147 4.93 -14.34 1.09
C LEU A 147 5.69 -14.20 -0.23
N LYS A 148 5.03 -13.79 -1.32
CA LYS A 148 5.68 -13.60 -2.63
C LYS A 148 6.48 -12.30 -2.72
N ILE A 149 6.20 -11.31 -1.87
CA ILE A 149 6.91 -10.03 -1.87
C ILE A 149 8.41 -10.30 -1.70
N GLY A 150 9.21 -9.77 -2.63
CA GLY A 150 10.67 -9.89 -2.60
C GLY A 150 11.26 -11.25 -3.00
N ARG A 151 10.47 -12.31 -3.20
CA ARG A 151 10.99 -13.65 -3.56
C ARG A 151 11.51 -13.77 -4.99
N ASN A 152 11.00 -12.94 -5.89
CA ASN A 152 11.38 -12.95 -7.31
C ASN A 152 12.36 -11.83 -7.66
N LEU A 153 12.97 -11.19 -6.67
CA LEU A 153 14.05 -10.24 -6.90
C LEU A 153 15.30 -11.05 -7.24
N SER A 154 15.58 -11.22 -8.54
CA SER A 154 16.87 -11.71 -8.99
C SER A 154 17.97 -10.80 -8.42
N THR A 155 18.81 -11.35 -7.55
CA THR A 155 20.10 -10.77 -7.15
C THR A 155 21.05 -10.69 -8.33
#